data_AF-A0A951XUD6-F1
#
_entry.id   AF-A0A951XUD6-F1
#
_cell.length_a   1.000
_cell.length_b   1.000
_cell.length_c   1.000
_cell.angle_alpha   90.00
_cell.angle_beta   90.00
_cell.angle_gamma   90.00
#
_symmetry.space_group_name_H-M   'P 1'
#
loop_
_entity.id
_entity.type
_entity.pdbx_description
1 polymer ?
#
loop_
_entity_poly.entity_id
_entity_poly.type
_entity_poly.pdbx_seq_one_letter_code
_entity_poly.pdbx_strand_id
1 'polypeptide(L)' 'MSAAIKRFICPDCYARHDDEYEARECCRIGVVWECSTCGAEYDDEARADECCAVDSDGEPLPYRPTAAELEAAGQMRLLL' A
#
# COMPACT_ATOMS: atom_id res chain seq x y z
N MET A 1 10.69 10.97 -5.09
CA MET A 1 11.21 9.60 -5.29
C MET A 1 10.06 8.68 -4.95
N SER A 2 9.64 7.82 -5.88
CA SER A 2 8.52 6.91 -5.60
C SER A 2 8.90 5.95 -4.48
N ALA A 3 8.01 5.79 -3.51
CA ALA A 3 8.25 5.03 -2.29
C ALA A 3 7.70 3.60 -2.35
N ALA A 4 7.05 3.20 -3.45
CA ALA A 4 6.45 1.88 -3.62
C ALA A 4 7.43 0.84 -4.21
N ILE A 5 7.47 -0.35 -3.61
CA ILE A 5 8.25 -1.51 -4.06
C ILE A 5 7.28 -2.58 -4.57
N LYS A 6 7.40 -2.99 -5.83
CA LYS A 6 6.62 -4.09 -6.39
C LYS A 6 7.10 -5.43 -5.81
N ARG A 7 6.19 -6.23 -5.28
CA ARG A 7 6.44 -7.60 -4.80
C ARG A 7 5.44 -8.56 -5.41
N PHE A 8 5.88 -9.79 -5.63
CA PHE A 8 5.04 -10.88 -6.11
C PHE A 8 4.78 -11.86 -4.98
N ILE A 9 3.52 -12.15 -4.70
CA ILE A 9 3.12 -13.06 -3.64
C ILE A 9 2.20 -14.14 -4.21
N CYS A 10 2.48 -15.40 -3.87
CA CYS A 10 1.57 -16.48 -4.19
C CYS A 10 0.43 -16.50 -3.15
N PRO A 11 -0.85 -16.35 -3.54
CA PRO A 11 -1.96 -16.35 -2.58
C PRO A 11 -2.21 -17.72 -1.95
N ASP A 12 -1.73 -18.80 -2.56
CA ASP A 12 -1.96 -20.17 -2.11
C ASP A 12 -0.92 -20.62 -1.07
N CYS A 13 0.36 -20.32 -1.30
CA CYS A 13 1.46 -20.74 -0.43
C CYS A 13 2.15 -19.58 0.32
N TYR A 14 1.73 -18.33 0.06
CA TYR A 14 2.30 -17.11 0.63
C TYR A 14 3.81 -16.93 0.37
N ALA A 15 4.35 -17.64 -0.62
CA ALA A 15 5.73 -17.43 -1.07
C ALA A 15 5.87 -16.02 -1.65
N ARG A 16 6.93 -15.32 -1.23
CA ARG A 16 7.26 -13.96 -1.65
C ARG A 16 8.43 -14.00 -2.61
N HIS A 17 8.30 -13.27 -3.70
CA HIS A 17 9.29 -13.16 -4.77
C HIS A 17 9.47 -11.68 -5.14
N ASP A 18 10.70 -11.24 -5.34
CA ASP A 18 11.01 -9.92 -5.90
C ASP A 18 11.06 -9.90 -7.43
N ASP A 19 11.22 -11.06 -8.05
CA ASP A 19 11.23 -11.23 -9.50
C ASP A 19 9.92 -11.86 -10.02
N GLU A 20 9.38 -11.26 -11.09
CA GLU A 20 8.13 -11.73 -11.70
C GLU A 20 8.30 -13.11 -12.33
N TYR A 21 9.44 -13.35 -12.96
CA TYR A 21 9.70 -14.58 -13.70
C TYR A 21 9.82 -15.77 -12.76
N GLU A 22 10.59 -15.66 -11.66
CA GLU A 22 10.66 -16.69 -10.61
C GLU A 22 9.30 -16.92 -9.94
N ALA A 23 8.55 -15.84 -9.68
CA ALA A 23 7.23 -15.96 -9.08
C ALA A 23 6.27 -16.79 -9.95
N ARG A 24 6.35 -16.61 -11.28
CA ARG A 24 5.49 -17.33 -12.25
C ARG A 24 5.75 -18.84 -12.26
N GLU A 25 6.93 -19.29 -11.86
CA GLU A 25 7.26 -20.71 -11.75
C GLU A 25 6.67 -21.38 -10.50
N CYS A 26 6.12 -20.60 -9.55
CA CYS A 26 5.60 -21.12 -8.29
C CYS A 26 4.25 -21.86 -8.46
N CYS A 27 3.12 -21.13 -8.53
CA CYS A 27 1.77 -21.70 -8.63
C CYS A 27 0.82 -20.70 -9.32
N ARG A 28 0.59 -19.58 -8.64
CA ARG A 28 -0.18 -18.42 -9.11
C ARG A 28 0.44 -17.19 -8.47
N ILE A 29 0.55 -16.11 -9.23
CA ILE A 29 1.12 -14.85 -8.70
C ILE A 29 0.04 -13.81 -8.51
N GLY A 30 0.06 -13.17 -7.35
CA GLY A 30 -0.53 -11.86 -7.08
C GLY A 30 0.57 -10.81 -7.04
N VAL A 31 0.19 -9.56 -7.33
CA VAL A 31 1.07 -8.40 -7.18
C VAL A 31 0.62 -7.64 -5.95
N VAL A 32 1.57 -7.27 -5.10
CA VAL A 32 1.37 -6.37 -3.97
C VAL A 32 2.44 -5.30 -4.00
N TRP A 33 2.10 -4.13 -3.46
CA TRP A 33 2.98 -2.98 -3.39
C TRP A 33 3.34 -2.70 -1.94
N GLU A 34 4.63 -2.69 -1.65
CA GLU A 34 5.17 -2.47 -0.32
C GLU A 34 5.66 -1.02 -0.19
N CYS A 35 5.26 -0.34 0.87
CA CYS A 35 5.84 0.96 1.21
C CYS A 35 7.30 0.76 1.64
N SER A 36 8.24 1.36 0.93
CA SER A 36 9.69 1.30 1.25
C SER A 36 10.05 1.89 2.61
N THR A 37 9.19 2.71 3.20
CA THR A 37 9.46 3.38 4.48
C THR A 37 9.02 2.54 5.67
N CYS A 38 7.79 2.00 5.64
CA CYS A 38 7.21 1.28 6.78
C CYS A 38 6.99 -0.23 6.53
N GLY A 39 7.16 -0.71 5.30
CA GLY A 39 6.94 -2.10 4.92
C GLY A 39 5.47 -2.52 4.82
N ALA A 40 4.52 -1.57 4.84
CA ALA A 40 3.11 -1.88 4.72
C ALA A 40 2.76 -2.34 3.29
N GLU A 41 1.94 -3.39 3.18
CA GLU A 41 1.53 -4.02 1.93
C GLU A 41 0.17 -3.47 1.46
N TYR A 42 0.09 -3.11 0.18
CA TYR A 42 -1.10 -2.56 -0.47
C TYR A 42 -1.38 -3.32 -1.77
N ASP A 43 -2.65 -3.33 -2.17
CA ASP A 43 -3.10 -3.90 -3.45
C ASP A 43 -2.85 -2.96 -4.65
N ASP A 44 -2.49 -1.71 -4.39
CA ASP A 44 -2.37 -0.63 -5.38
C ASP A 44 -1.06 0.17 -5.21
N GLU A 45 -0.40 0.49 -6.32
CA GLU A 45 0.88 1.22 -6.35
C GLU A 45 0.75 2.61 -5.76
N ALA A 46 -0.32 3.35 -6.12
CA ALA A 46 -0.50 4.72 -5.67
C ALA A 46 -0.71 4.75 -4.14
N ARG A 47 -1.45 3.78 -3.59
CA ARG A 47 -1.62 3.67 -2.14
C ARG A 47 -0.31 3.39 -1.39
N ALA A 48 0.56 2.56 -1.97
CA ALA A 48 1.88 2.29 -1.40
C ALA A 48 2.83 3.50 -1.55
N ASP A 49 2.70 4.27 -2.63
CA ASP A 49 3.48 5.48 -2.88
C ASP A 49 3.05 6.64 -1.97
N GLU A 50 1.74 6.81 -1.77
CA GLU A 50 1.15 7.75 -0.81
C GLU A 50 1.45 7.36 0.64
N CYS A 51 1.75 6.07 0.89
CA CYS A 51 2.12 5.61 2.22
C CYS A 51 3.47 6.17 2.64
N CYS A 52 3.47 6.91 3.75
CA CYS A 52 4.62 7.67 4.23
C CYS A 52 5.17 8.67 3.21
N ALA A 53 4.35 9.12 2.26
CA ALA A 53 4.76 10.11 1.29
C ALA A 53 5.24 11.39 1.99
N VAL A 54 6.41 11.85 1.56
CA VAL A 54 7.01 13.11 1.98
C VAL A 54 6.91 14.13 0.85
N ASP A 55 6.83 15.41 1.20
CA ASP A 55 6.84 16.49 0.23
C ASP A 55 8.26 16.68 -0.38
N SER A 56 8.43 17.70 -1.23
CA SER A 56 9.72 17.96 -1.89
C SER A 56 10.84 18.38 -0.93
N ASP A 57 10.49 18.85 0.28
CA ASP A 57 11.41 19.19 1.37
C ASP A 57 11.71 17.98 2.29
N GLY A 58 11.03 16.84 2.07
CA GLY A 58 11.20 15.63 2.88
C GLY A 58 10.40 15.62 4.17
N GLU A 59 9.44 16.54 4.34
CA GLU A 59 8.50 16.54 5.46
C GLU A 59 7.34 15.56 5.16
N PRO A 60 6.82 14.84 6.16
CA PRO A 60 5.65 13.99 5.95
C PRO A 60 4.48 14.81 5.43
N LEU A 61 3.86 14.37 4.33
CA LEU A 61 2.66 15.02 3.82
C LEU A 61 1.58 15.02 4.90
N PRO A 62 0.79 16.10 5.02
CA PRO A 62 -0.31 16.14 5.96
C PRO A 62 -1.27 14.99 5.66
N TYR A 63 -1.61 14.21 6.68
CA TYR A 63 -2.54 13.09 6.57
C TYR A 63 -3.82 13.53 5.86
N ARG A 64 -4.12 12.87 4.73
CA ARG A 64 -5.35 13.07 3.97
C ARG A 64 -6.29 11.88 4.24
N PRO A 65 -7.31 12.06 5.09
CA PRO A 65 -8.25 10.99 5.36
C PRO A 65 -8.96 10.56 4.07
N THR A 66 -9.14 9.25 3.93
CA THR A 66 -9.87 8.67 2.80
C THR A 66 -11.35 9.05 2.86
N ALA A 67 -12.06 8.92 1.74
CA ALA A 67 -13.51 9.14 1.71
C ALA A 67 -14.25 8.28 2.78
N ALA A 68 -13.83 7.03 2.98
CA ALA A 68 -14.39 6.17 4.01
C ALA A 68 -14.19 6.70 5.44
N GLU A 69 -13.03 7.29 5.73
CA GLU A 69 -12.73 7.89 7.03
C GLU A 69 -13.50 9.19 7.26
N LEU A 70 -13.69 10.00 6.22
CA LEU A 70 -14.52 11.20 6.25
C LEU A 70 -15.99 10.87 6.53
N GLU A 71 -16.51 9.81 5.91
CA GLU A 71 -17.88 9.33 6.14
C GLU A 71 -18.06 8.76 7.56
N ALA A 72 -17.08 8.01 8.07
CA ALA A 72 -17.08 7.50 9.45
C ALA A 72 -17.06 8.63 10.49
N ALA A 73 -16.27 9.69 10.25
CA ALA A 73 -16.26 10.88 11.11
C ALA A 73 -17.58 11.67 11.02
N GLY A 74 -18.22 11.73 9.85
CA GLY A 74 -19.51 12.38 9.64
C GLY A 74 -20.68 11.73 10.39
N GLN A 75 -20.63 10.41 10.60
CA GLN A 75 -21.66 9.67 11.34
C GLN A 75 -21.66 9.92 12.86
N MET A 76 -20.57 10.43 13.43
CA MET A 76 -20.51 10.77 14.86
C MET A 76 -21.33 12.02 15.23
N ARG A 77 -21.89 12.74 14.25
CA ARG A 77 -22.67 13.97 14.48
C ARG A 77 -24.14 13.74 14.83
N LEU A 78 -24.62 12.49 14.80
CA LEU A 78 -26.03 12.12 15.04
C LEU A 78 -26.27 11.38 16.37
N LEU A 79 -25.24 11.19 17.20
CA LEU A 79 -25.32 10.48 18.49
C LEU A 79 -25.19 11.40 19.73
N LEU A 80 -25.27 12.73 19.55
CA LEU A 80 -25.26 13.72 20.63
C LEU A 80 -26.64 14.39 20.78
#